data_AF-A0A960F267-F1
#
_entry.id   AF-A0A960F267-F1
#
_cell.length_a   1.000
_cell.length_b   1.000
_cell.length_c   1.000
_cell.angle_alpha   90.00
_cell.angle_beta   90.00
_cell.angle_gamma   90.00
#
_symmetry.space_group_name_H-M   'P 1'
#
loop_
_entity.id
_entity.type
_entity.pdbx_description
1 polymer ?
#
loop_
_entity_poly.entity_id
_entity_poly.type
_entity_poly.pdbx_seq_one_letter_code
_entity_poly.pdbx_strand_id
1 'polypeptide(L)'
;GNGGGLDSAEIKEIWDQFTQAEFLDDLDIATAATSDLPRTAGQRRWDALLKIFRTAAGAPADGKTPEPVLNLIMDVQTFEDVLTRDWNLLPQTEDRLFGQVPMEHRRSETSTGTLVDPQHALRSAIGGWVRRVVIDGAGNVIDYGRRRRLFTGAARDAVMLHSPRCTWIGCATSSNVCNADHTIDWQHGGTTTTTNGGPLCPRHDRTKNRGY
;
A
#
# COMPACT_ATOMS: atom_id res chain seq x y z
N GLY A 1 7.52 -29.15 15.19
CA GLY A 1 6.54 -29.10 14.09
C GLY A 1 7.31 -29.01 12.80
N ASN A 2 6.91 -29.76 11.78
CA ASN A 2 7.56 -29.78 10.46
C ASN A 2 7.29 -28.45 9.74
N GLY A 3 8.07 -27.42 10.06
CA GLY A 3 8.01 -26.14 9.35
C GLY A 3 8.57 -26.30 7.95
N GLY A 4 7.73 -26.16 6.92
CA GLY A 4 8.15 -26.20 5.53
C GLY A 4 9.03 -24.99 5.17
N GLY A 5 9.61 -25.01 3.96
CA GLY A 5 10.37 -23.85 3.45
C GLY A 5 9.52 -22.58 3.28
N LEU A 6 8.21 -22.73 3.04
CA LEU A 6 7.25 -21.62 3.01
C LEU A 6 7.02 -21.01 4.39
N ASP A 7 6.87 -21.84 5.42
CA ASP A 7 6.73 -21.38 6.82
C ASP A 7 7.95 -20.56 7.27
N SER A 8 9.15 -20.95 6.82
CA SER A 8 10.39 -20.22 7.13
C SER A 8 10.47 -18.85 6.45
N ALA A 9 9.97 -18.73 5.21
CA ALA A 9 9.93 -17.47 4.48
C ALA A 9 8.90 -16.51 5.07
N GLU A 10 7.72 -17.02 5.42
CA GLU A 10 6.65 -16.27 6.08
C GLU A 10 7.10 -15.76 7.47
N ILE A 11 7.74 -16.62 8.27
CA ILE A 11 8.34 -16.21 9.56
C ILE A 11 9.37 -15.09 9.36
N LYS A 12 10.20 -15.18 8.32
CA LYS A 12 11.19 -14.16 8.01
C LYS A 12 10.53 -12.83 7.60
N GLU A 13 9.46 -12.87 6.82
CA GLU A 13 8.74 -11.66 6.40
C GLU A 13 8.09 -10.95 7.58
N ILE A 14 7.40 -11.68 8.46
CA ILE A 14 6.83 -11.14 9.70
C ILE A 14 7.96 -10.55 10.56
N TRP A 15 9.06 -11.27 10.70
CA TRP A 15 10.23 -10.81 11.45
C TRP A 15 10.81 -9.50 10.92
N ASP A 16 11.00 -9.40 9.60
CA ASP A 16 11.55 -8.22 8.95
C ASP A 16 10.60 -7.03 9.09
N GLN A 17 9.29 -7.24 8.96
CA GLN A 17 8.28 -6.19 9.13
C GLN A 17 8.33 -5.57 10.54
N PHE A 18 8.32 -6.42 11.59
CA PHE A 18 8.37 -5.94 12.97
C PHE A 18 9.73 -5.31 13.30
N THR A 19 10.84 -5.86 12.79
CA THR A 19 12.19 -5.28 12.99
C THR A 19 12.33 -3.92 12.31
N GLN A 20 11.78 -3.78 11.11
CA GLN A 20 11.78 -2.52 10.37
C GLN A 20 10.92 -1.46 11.08
N ALA A 21 9.79 -1.85 11.67
CA ALA A 21 8.96 -0.94 12.46
C ALA A 21 9.73 -0.36 13.67
N GLU A 22 10.46 -1.19 14.42
CA GLU A 22 11.31 -0.72 15.53
C GLU A 22 12.44 0.22 15.06
N PHE A 23 12.98 -0.03 13.87
CA PHE A 23 14.01 0.83 13.27
C PHE A 23 13.45 2.19 12.88
N LEU A 24 12.22 2.24 12.35
CA LEU A 24 11.53 3.49 12.05
C LEU A 24 11.16 4.26 13.33
N ASP A 25 10.71 3.56 14.38
CA ASP A 25 10.44 4.17 15.69
C ASP A 25 11.71 4.82 16.27
N ASP A 26 12.87 4.18 16.11
CA ASP A 26 14.16 4.73 16.55
C ASP A 26 14.62 5.92 15.72
N LEU A 27 14.40 5.88 14.40
CA LEU A 27 14.71 7.00 13.52
C LEU A 27 13.85 8.23 13.84
N ASP A 28 12.60 8.04 14.26
CA ASP A 28 11.71 9.14 14.66
C ASP A 28 12.20 9.85 15.95
N ILE A 29 12.92 9.11 16.81
CA ILE A 29 13.51 9.65 18.04
C ILE A 29 14.89 10.27 17.76
N ALA A 30 15.64 9.71 16.81
CA ALA A 30 16.97 10.19 16.43
C ALA A 30 16.87 11.58 15.76
N THR A 31 17.55 12.57 16.32
CA THR A 31 17.66 13.89 15.69
C THR A 31 18.66 13.85 14.55
N ALA A 32 18.45 14.65 13.49
CA ALA A 32 19.35 14.76 12.34
C ALA A 32 20.81 15.14 12.70
N ALA A 33 21.07 15.59 13.93
CA ALA A 33 22.40 15.97 14.41
C ALA A 33 23.23 14.79 14.95
N THR A 34 22.62 13.63 15.21
CA THR A 34 23.30 12.45 15.76
C THR A 34 23.16 11.27 14.81
N SER A 35 24.26 10.71 14.34
CA SER A 35 24.28 9.48 13.51
C SER A 35 23.82 8.23 14.27
N ASP A 36 23.69 8.32 15.59
CA ASP A 36 23.47 7.18 16.46
C ASP A 36 21.99 7.01 16.79
N LEU A 37 21.47 5.82 16.47
CA LEU A 37 20.14 5.41 16.86
C LEU A 37 20.09 5.13 18.36
N PRO A 38 18.96 5.42 19.04
CA PRO A 38 18.83 5.26 20.49
C PRO A 38 18.97 3.80 20.97
N ARG A 39 18.68 2.81 20.10
CA ARG A 39 18.85 1.38 20.40
C ARG A 39 19.76 0.71 19.37
N THR A 40 20.35 -0.42 19.76
CA THR A 40 21.14 -1.28 18.85
C THR A 40 20.25 -2.15 17.97
N ALA A 41 20.80 -2.69 16.88
CA ALA A 41 20.06 -3.63 16.02
C ALA A 41 19.61 -4.90 16.78
N GLY A 42 20.40 -5.37 17.75
CA GLY A 42 20.03 -6.51 18.59
C GLY A 42 18.85 -6.21 19.52
N GLN A 43 18.83 -5.02 20.13
CA GLN A 43 17.70 -4.58 20.98
C GLN A 43 16.41 -4.43 20.16
N ARG A 44 16.47 -3.81 18.97
CA ARG A 44 15.30 -3.71 18.08
C ARG A 44 14.73 -5.07 17.69
N ARG A 45 15.60 -6.04 17.34
CA ARG A 45 15.17 -7.40 17.03
C ARG A 45 14.49 -8.08 18.22
N TRP A 46 15.00 -7.88 19.43
CA TRP A 46 14.39 -8.41 20.64
C TRP A 46 13.01 -7.79 20.92
N ASP A 47 12.87 -6.48 20.76
CA ASP A 47 11.59 -5.78 20.94
C ASP A 47 10.57 -6.19 19.88
N ALA A 48 11.00 -6.34 18.62
CA ALA A 48 10.21 -6.88 17.53
C ALA A 48 9.69 -8.29 17.85
N LEU A 49 10.55 -9.17 18.37
CA LEU A 49 10.16 -10.51 18.81
C LEU A 49 9.08 -10.48 19.90
N LEU A 50 9.26 -9.63 20.92
CA LEU A 50 8.29 -9.49 22.01
C LEU A 50 6.96 -8.93 21.52
N LYS A 51 6.96 -7.98 20.58
CA LYS A 51 5.73 -7.47 19.96
C LYS A 51 5.00 -8.58 19.19
N ILE A 52 5.71 -9.40 18.41
CA ILE A 52 5.11 -10.55 17.69
C ILE A 52 4.39 -11.47 18.69
N PHE A 53 5.06 -11.89 19.77
CA PHE A 53 4.45 -12.78 20.77
C PHE A 53 3.26 -12.15 21.50
N ARG A 54 3.34 -10.86 21.85
CA ARG A 54 2.23 -10.15 22.50
C ARG A 54 1.02 -9.99 21.58
N THR A 55 1.25 -9.69 20.31
CA THR A 55 0.20 -9.61 19.30
C THR A 55 -0.45 -10.98 19.08
N ALA A 56 0.34 -12.05 19.00
CA ALA A 56 -0.17 -13.42 18.88
C ALA A 56 -0.98 -13.85 20.12
N ALA A 57 -0.51 -13.51 21.33
CA ALA A 57 -1.21 -13.81 22.57
C ALA A 57 -2.54 -13.05 22.73
N GLY A 58 -2.66 -11.88 22.11
CA GLY A 58 -3.89 -11.07 22.09
C GLY A 58 -4.84 -11.38 20.93
N ALA A 59 -4.44 -12.25 20.00
CA ALA A 59 -5.28 -12.61 18.86
C ALA A 59 -6.42 -13.55 19.30
N PRO A 60 -7.66 -13.36 18.81
CA PRO A 60 -8.76 -14.30 19.06
C PRO A 60 -8.38 -15.72 18.62
N ALA A 61 -8.83 -16.73 19.37
CA ALA A 61 -8.54 -18.13 19.05
C ALA A 61 -9.13 -18.58 17.69
N ASP A 62 -10.12 -17.85 17.17
CA ASP A 62 -10.75 -18.01 15.86
C ASP A 62 -10.25 -16.99 14.82
N GLY A 63 -9.18 -16.25 15.13
CA GLY A 63 -8.56 -15.30 14.24
C GLY A 63 -8.06 -15.99 12.97
N LYS A 64 -8.78 -15.78 11.86
CA LYS A 64 -8.33 -16.25 10.54
C LYS A 64 -7.09 -15.46 10.13
N THR A 65 -6.06 -16.16 9.67
CA THR A 65 -4.95 -15.53 8.96
C THR A 65 -5.54 -14.71 7.81
N PRO A 66 -5.21 -13.41 7.70
CA PRO A 66 -5.66 -12.63 6.56
C PRO A 66 -5.10 -13.28 5.29
N GLU A 67 -5.96 -13.61 4.33
CA GLU A 67 -5.50 -14.04 3.02
C GLU A 67 -4.60 -12.95 2.44
N PRO A 68 -3.38 -13.27 1.95
CA PRO A 68 -2.45 -12.26 1.47
C PRO A 68 -3.06 -11.53 0.27
N VAL A 69 -3.40 -10.26 0.46
CA VAL A 69 -3.93 -9.41 -0.61
C VAL A 69 -2.78 -8.71 -1.31
N LEU A 70 -2.52 -9.08 -2.56
CA LEU A 70 -1.56 -8.38 -3.42
C LEU A 70 -2.27 -7.31 -4.25
N ASN A 71 -1.88 -6.06 -4.05
CA ASN A 71 -2.33 -4.95 -4.89
C ASN A 71 -1.38 -4.80 -6.09
N LEU A 72 -1.87 -5.12 -7.27
CA LEU A 72 -1.18 -4.90 -8.54
C LEU A 72 -1.68 -3.60 -9.17
N ILE A 73 -0.74 -2.74 -9.54
CA ILE A 73 -1.00 -1.48 -10.22
C ILE A 73 -0.49 -1.64 -11.64
N MET A 74 -1.39 -1.58 -12.60
CA MET A 74 -1.07 -1.58 -14.02
C MET A 74 -1.76 -0.39 -14.68
N ASP A 75 -1.02 0.36 -15.48
CA ASP A 75 -1.64 1.39 -16.30
C ASP A 75 -2.45 0.77 -17.44
N VAL A 76 -3.46 1.51 -17.86
CA VAL A 76 -4.43 1.04 -18.85
C VAL A 76 -3.80 0.72 -20.21
N GLN A 77 -2.71 1.42 -20.57
CA GLN A 77 -2.06 1.26 -21.86
C GLN A 77 -1.12 0.05 -21.88
N THR A 78 -0.44 -0.23 -20.78
CA THR A 78 0.29 -1.48 -20.58
C THR A 78 -0.65 -2.68 -20.60
N PHE A 79 -1.85 -2.55 -20.02
CA PHE A 79 -2.88 -3.58 -20.07
C PHE A 79 -3.37 -3.85 -21.50
N GLU A 80 -3.69 -2.81 -22.26
CA GLU A 80 -4.04 -2.93 -23.69
C GLU A 80 -2.92 -3.56 -24.51
N ASP A 81 -1.66 -3.12 -24.30
CA ASP A 81 -0.51 -3.62 -25.04
C ASP A 81 -0.36 -5.14 -24.83
N VAL A 82 -0.51 -5.64 -23.60
CA VAL A 82 -0.47 -7.10 -23.30
C VAL A 82 -1.65 -7.84 -23.93
N LEU A 83 -2.87 -7.29 -23.86
CA LEU A 83 -4.05 -7.92 -24.44
C LEU A 83 -3.98 -7.99 -25.97
N THR A 84 -3.35 -7.00 -26.61
CA THR A 84 -3.31 -6.85 -28.07
C THR A 84 -2.11 -7.57 -28.68
N ARG A 85 -0.91 -7.36 -28.14
CA ARG A 85 0.35 -7.88 -28.70
C ARG A 85 0.65 -9.31 -28.27
N ASP A 86 0.42 -9.61 -27.00
CA ASP A 86 0.87 -10.88 -26.43
C ASP A 86 -0.23 -11.95 -26.46
N TRP A 87 -1.50 -11.54 -26.33
CA TRP A 87 -2.64 -12.47 -26.25
C TRP A 87 -3.61 -12.40 -27.42
N ASN A 88 -3.49 -11.38 -28.29
CA ASN A 88 -4.36 -11.18 -29.46
C ASN A 88 -5.86 -11.20 -29.12
N LEU A 89 -6.22 -10.70 -27.93
CA LEU A 89 -7.60 -10.66 -27.41
C LEU A 89 -8.34 -9.37 -27.81
N LEU A 90 -7.60 -8.33 -28.20
CA LEU A 90 -8.13 -7.09 -28.75
C LEU A 90 -7.59 -6.87 -30.17
N PRO A 91 -8.37 -6.25 -31.07
CA PRO A 91 -7.91 -5.96 -32.42
C PRO A 91 -6.74 -4.98 -32.38
N GLN A 92 -5.70 -5.28 -33.18
CA GLN A 92 -4.53 -4.40 -33.33
C GLN A 92 -4.93 -3.15 -34.10
N THR A 93 -5.40 -2.13 -33.39
CA THR A 93 -5.83 -0.85 -33.96
C THR A 93 -5.00 0.29 -33.39
N GLU A 94 -4.79 1.34 -34.19
CA GLU A 94 -4.15 2.58 -33.71
C GLU A 94 -5.06 3.36 -32.75
N ASP A 95 -6.36 3.09 -32.80
CA ASP A 95 -7.40 3.68 -31.96
C ASP A 95 -7.48 2.92 -30.61
N ARG A 96 -6.71 3.40 -29.63
CA ARG A 96 -6.65 2.80 -28.29
C ARG A 96 -7.94 3.07 -27.54
N LEU A 97 -8.51 2.03 -26.90
CA LEU A 97 -9.76 2.11 -26.14
C LEU A 97 -9.71 3.14 -25.00
N PHE A 98 -8.52 3.40 -24.45
CA PHE A 98 -8.33 4.27 -23.30
C PHE A 98 -7.37 5.47 -23.54
N GLY A 99 -7.05 5.77 -24.80
CA GLY A 99 -6.17 6.89 -25.18
C GLY A 99 -4.67 6.62 -24.98
N GLN A 100 -3.83 7.63 -25.23
CA GLN A 100 -2.36 7.52 -25.09
C GLN A 100 -1.87 8.11 -23.77
N VAL A 101 -1.08 7.34 -23.03
CA VAL A 101 -0.38 7.75 -21.82
C VAL A 101 1.12 7.89 -22.16
N PRO A 102 1.83 8.96 -21.74
CA PRO A 102 3.27 9.09 -21.99
C PRO A 102 4.05 7.91 -21.38
N MET A 103 5.15 7.48 -22.02
CA MET A 103 5.90 6.29 -21.59
C MET A 103 6.42 6.40 -20.14
N GLU A 104 6.73 7.60 -19.66
CA GLU A 104 7.15 7.85 -18.28
C GLU A 104 6.08 7.54 -17.21
N HIS A 105 4.81 7.44 -17.61
CA HIS A 105 3.68 7.14 -16.72
C HIS A 105 3.22 5.68 -16.83
N ARG A 106 3.94 4.84 -17.61
CA ARG A 106 3.66 3.40 -17.69
C ARG A 106 4.02 2.72 -16.38
N ARG A 107 3.13 1.87 -15.87
CA ARG A 107 3.25 1.18 -14.59
C ARG A 107 2.82 -0.26 -14.72
N SER A 108 3.63 -1.15 -14.17
CA SER A 108 3.27 -2.53 -13.88
C SER A 108 4.10 -2.93 -12.67
N GLU A 109 3.51 -2.76 -11.48
CA GLU A 109 4.21 -2.91 -10.21
C GLU A 109 3.26 -3.28 -9.08
N THR A 110 3.80 -3.76 -7.97
CA THR A 110 3.06 -3.91 -6.72
C THR A 110 2.82 -2.56 -6.06
N SER A 111 1.92 -2.49 -5.08
CA SER A 111 1.77 -1.29 -4.23
C SER A 111 3.04 -0.87 -3.51
N THR A 112 4.04 -1.77 -3.39
CA THR A 112 5.34 -1.48 -2.79
C THR A 112 6.36 -0.96 -3.80
N GLY A 113 5.99 -0.80 -5.07
CA GLY A 113 6.88 -0.38 -6.16
C GLY A 113 7.77 -1.48 -6.73
N THR A 114 7.50 -2.75 -6.40
CA THR A 114 8.21 -3.88 -7.01
C THR A 114 7.69 -4.04 -8.43
N LEU A 115 8.56 -3.92 -9.43
CA LEU A 115 8.17 -4.13 -10.82
C LEU A 115 7.61 -5.54 -11.01
N VAL A 116 6.47 -5.62 -11.68
CA VAL A 116 5.79 -6.87 -12.03
C VAL A 116 5.74 -6.95 -13.53
N ASP A 117 6.14 -8.08 -14.08
CA ASP A 117 5.96 -8.33 -15.50
C ASP A 117 4.45 -8.24 -15.87
N PRO A 118 4.08 -7.41 -16.86
CA PRO A 118 2.67 -7.23 -17.23
C PRO A 118 1.93 -8.53 -17.57
N GLN A 119 2.61 -9.54 -18.13
CA GLN A 119 2.00 -10.83 -18.43
C GLN A 119 1.68 -11.61 -17.15
N HIS A 120 2.57 -11.55 -16.15
CA HIS A 120 2.31 -12.15 -14.84
C HIS A 120 1.13 -11.47 -14.13
N ALA A 121 1.08 -10.14 -14.15
CA ALA A 121 -0.03 -9.39 -13.56
C ALA A 121 -1.37 -9.71 -14.25
N LEU A 122 -1.41 -9.82 -15.58
CA LEU A 122 -2.60 -10.22 -16.31
C LEU A 122 -3.03 -11.67 -15.98
N ARG A 123 -2.10 -12.62 -15.94
CA ARG A 123 -2.39 -14.02 -15.58
C ARG A 123 -2.98 -14.13 -14.18
N SER A 124 -2.45 -13.39 -13.21
CA SER A 124 -2.98 -13.34 -11.85
C SER A 124 -4.39 -12.73 -11.81
N ALA A 125 -4.65 -11.69 -12.62
CA ALA A 125 -5.97 -11.07 -12.72
C ALA A 125 -7.04 -12.00 -13.33
N ILE A 126 -6.68 -12.76 -14.37
CA ILE A 126 -7.57 -13.76 -15.00
C ILE A 126 -7.82 -14.94 -14.05
N GLY A 127 -6.80 -15.37 -13.33
CA GLY A 127 -6.88 -16.48 -12.37
C GLY A 127 -7.78 -16.21 -11.16
N GLY A 128 -8.28 -14.99 -10.96
CA GLY A 128 -9.21 -14.63 -9.89
C GLY A 128 -8.54 -14.33 -8.54
N TRP A 129 -7.21 -14.24 -8.50
CA TRP A 129 -6.42 -14.03 -7.28
C TRP A 129 -6.18 -12.54 -6.95
N VAL A 130 -6.78 -11.62 -7.72
CA VAL A 130 -6.49 -10.18 -7.65
C VAL A 130 -7.79 -9.38 -7.50
N ARG A 131 -7.82 -8.48 -6.50
CA ARG A 131 -8.88 -7.49 -6.35
C ARG A 131 -8.62 -6.32 -7.32
N ARG A 132 -9.50 -6.13 -8.29
CA ARG A 132 -9.37 -5.08 -9.33
C ARG A 132 -9.89 -3.74 -8.84
N VAL A 133 -9.07 -2.70 -8.95
CA VAL A 133 -9.46 -1.29 -8.76
C VAL A 133 -9.14 -0.55 -10.05
N VAL A 134 -10.14 0.10 -10.66
CA VAL A 134 -9.97 0.90 -11.87
C VAL A 134 -9.94 2.37 -11.46
N ILE A 135 -8.89 3.07 -11.88
CA ILE A 135 -8.66 4.49 -11.61
C ILE A 135 -8.83 5.23 -12.94
N ASP A 136 -9.53 6.36 -12.94
CA ASP A 136 -9.66 7.18 -14.16
C ASP A 136 -8.35 7.92 -14.50
N GLY A 137 -8.31 8.58 -15.66
CA GLY A 137 -7.13 9.34 -16.12
C GLY A 137 -6.77 10.55 -15.24
N ALA A 138 -7.60 10.90 -14.25
CA ALA A 138 -7.36 11.94 -13.26
C ALA A 138 -6.99 11.39 -11.88
N GLY A 139 -6.92 10.05 -11.71
CA GLY A 139 -6.53 9.43 -10.45
C GLY A 139 -7.69 9.09 -9.50
N ASN A 140 -8.96 9.21 -9.92
CA ASN A 140 -10.12 9.02 -9.04
C ASN A 140 -10.58 7.56 -9.00
N VAL A 141 -10.97 7.10 -7.82
CA VAL A 141 -11.71 5.83 -7.62
C VAL A 141 -13.12 6.10 -7.13
N ILE A 142 -14.07 5.32 -7.62
CA ILE A 142 -15.52 5.53 -7.50
C ILE A 142 -15.99 5.60 -6.03
N ASP A 143 -16.79 6.62 -5.73
CA ASP A 143 -17.07 7.30 -4.45
C ASP A 143 -17.99 6.55 -3.45
N TYR A 144 -17.90 6.90 -2.14
CA TYR A 144 -18.74 6.41 -1.03
C TYR A 144 -19.50 7.49 -0.23
N GLY A 145 -19.34 8.80 -0.52
CA GLY A 145 -20.10 9.89 0.08
C GLY A 145 -19.94 10.10 1.60
N ARG A 146 -20.79 10.94 2.23
CA ARG A 146 -20.66 11.39 3.64
C ARG A 146 -21.21 10.43 4.71
N ARG A 147 -21.84 9.31 4.32
CA ARG A 147 -22.50 8.38 5.28
C ARG A 147 -21.53 7.55 6.11
N ARG A 148 -20.25 7.48 5.75
CA ARG A 148 -19.23 6.71 6.48
C ARG A 148 -17.98 7.56 6.69
N ARG A 149 -17.47 7.56 7.92
CA ARG A 149 -16.29 8.34 8.32
C ARG A 149 -14.97 7.69 7.92
N LEU A 150 -14.89 6.36 7.87
CA LEU A 150 -13.62 5.65 7.63
C LEU A 150 -13.52 5.16 6.18
N PHE A 151 -12.33 5.28 5.59
CA PHE A 151 -12.00 4.57 4.36
C PHE A 151 -11.88 3.07 4.65
N THR A 152 -12.70 2.25 3.98
CA THR A 152 -12.68 0.79 4.12
C THR A 152 -12.77 0.09 2.77
N GLY A 153 -12.24 -1.13 2.68
CA GLY A 153 -12.25 -1.93 1.45
C GLY A 153 -11.64 -1.18 0.27
N ALA A 154 -12.29 -1.26 -0.89
CA ALA A 154 -11.81 -0.63 -2.13
C ALA A 154 -11.59 0.90 -2.01
N ALA A 155 -12.34 1.58 -1.12
CA ALA A 155 -12.14 3.01 -0.86
C ALA A 155 -10.78 3.29 -0.20
N ARG A 156 -10.40 2.43 0.75
CA ARG A 156 -9.10 2.51 1.41
C ARG A 156 -8.01 2.18 0.42
N ASP A 157 -8.15 1.08 -0.31
CA ASP A 157 -7.15 0.64 -1.29
C ASP A 157 -6.89 1.76 -2.30
N ALA A 158 -7.94 2.35 -2.85
CA ALA A 158 -7.87 3.49 -3.74
C ALA A 158 -7.11 4.70 -3.18
N VAL A 159 -7.45 5.10 -1.95
CA VAL A 159 -6.81 6.23 -1.28
C VAL A 159 -5.32 5.95 -1.07
N MET A 160 -4.98 4.73 -0.67
CA MET A 160 -3.59 4.31 -0.48
C MET A 160 -2.81 4.20 -1.79
N LEU A 161 -3.49 3.95 -2.91
CA LEU A 161 -2.90 3.89 -4.26
C LEU A 161 -2.66 5.27 -4.89
N HIS A 162 -3.20 6.34 -4.31
CA HIS A 162 -3.07 7.69 -4.87
C HIS A 162 -1.62 8.19 -4.86
N SER A 163 -0.82 7.79 -3.88
CA SER A 163 0.60 8.13 -3.78
C SER A 163 1.39 6.95 -3.22
N PRO A 164 2.60 6.66 -3.74
CA PRO A 164 3.47 5.63 -3.16
C PRO A 164 4.07 6.05 -1.81
N ARG A 165 3.87 7.31 -1.39
CA ARG A 165 4.43 7.91 -0.18
C ARG A 165 3.40 8.77 0.54
N CYS A 166 3.64 9.04 1.81
CA CYS A 166 2.89 9.98 2.63
C CYS A 166 2.68 11.30 1.88
N THR A 167 1.43 11.78 1.87
CA THR A 167 1.00 12.98 1.13
C THR A 167 1.43 14.29 1.78
N TRP A 168 1.96 14.25 3.00
CA TRP A 168 2.54 15.42 3.65
C TRP A 168 3.76 15.92 2.87
N ILE A 169 3.82 17.23 2.62
CA ILE A 169 4.84 17.85 1.78
C ILE A 169 6.24 17.48 2.30
N GLY A 170 7.07 16.92 1.40
CA GLY A 170 8.45 16.54 1.68
C GLY A 170 8.63 15.20 2.43
N CYS A 171 7.55 14.48 2.73
CA CYS A 171 7.65 13.19 3.42
C CYS A 171 8.00 12.04 2.45
N ALA A 172 9.03 11.26 2.77
CA ALA A 172 9.45 10.12 1.96
C ALA A 172 8.88 8.76 2.44
N THR A 173 8.13 8.75 3.55
CA THR A 173 7.59 7.52 4.16
C THR A 173 6.69 6.78 3.17
N SER A 174 6.94 5.48 2.97
CA SER A 174 6.16 4.63 2.07
C SER A 174 4.68 4.57 2.50
N SER A 175 3.77 4.54 1.53
CA SER A 175 2.34 4.37 1.78
C SER A 175 2.01 3.05 2.49
N ASN A 176 2.86 2.02 2.40
CA ASN A 176 2.64 0.72 3.05
C ASN A 176 2.56 0.80 4.59
N VAL A 177 3.17 1.82 5.19
CA VAL A 177 3.12 2.06 6.65
C VAL A 177 2.22 3.25 7.00
N CYS A 178 1.50 3.80 6.02
CA CYS A 178 0.59 4.92 6.20
C CYS A 178 -0.86 4.44 6.41
N ASN A 179 -1.68 5.32 6.94
CA ASN A 179 -3.13 5.14 6.99
C ASN A 179 -3.80 6.02 5.93
N ALA A 180 -4.96 5.57 5.43
CA ALA A 180 -5.82 6.41 4.62
C ALA A 180 -6.41 7.52 5.50
N ASP A 181 -6.10 8.76 5.18
CA ASP A 181 -6.52 9.93 5.94
C ASP A 181 -7.12 11.00 5.00
N HIS A 182 -8.04 11.81 5.53
CA HIS A 182 -8.70 12.84 4.74
C HIS A 182 -7.79 14.04 4.48
N THR A 183 -7.86 14.70 3.33
CA THR A 183 -7.15 15.97 3.13
C THR A 183 -7.85 17.11 3.89
N ILE A 184 -9.16 17.25 3.66
CA ILE A 184 -10.05 18.07 4.49
C ILE A 184 -10.69 17.14 5.51
N ASP A 185 -10.47 17.40 6.81
CA ASP A 185 -10.99 16.53 7.84
C ASP A 185 -12.50 16.36 7.76
N TRP A 186 -12.95 15.14 8.02
CA TRP A 186 -14.37 14.83 8.10
C TRP A 186 -15.12 15.72 9.10
N GLN A 187 -14.49 16.03 10.25
CA GLN A 187 -15.04 16.93 11.27
C GLN A 187 -15.22 18.37 10.77
N HIS A 188 -14.44 18.77 9.76
CA HIS A 188 -14.50 20.09 9.12
C HIS A 188 -15.32 20.09 7.82
N GLY A 189 -16.11 19.03 7.58
CA GLY A 189 -16.99 18.94 6.42
C GLY A 189 -16.47 18.09 5.28
N GLY A 190 -15.25 17.54 5.39
CA GLY A 190 -14.66 16.68 4.37
C GLY A 190 -15.49 15.43 4.05
N THR A 191 -15.53 15.05 2.78
CA THR A 191 -16.20 13.84 2.29
C THR A 191 -15.24 12.65 2.30
N THR A 192 -15.76 11.45 2.52
CA THR A 192 -14.98 10.20 2.39
C THR A 192 -14.96 9.78 0.93
N THR A 193 -14.33 10.62 0.12
CA THR A 193 -14.10 10.45 -1.32
C THR A 193 -12.61 10.22 -1.55
N THR A 194 -12.26 9.57 -2.65
CA THR A 194 -10.87 9.29 -3.03
C THR A 194 -10.12 10.57 -3.40
N THR A 195 -10.83 11.58 -3.90
CA THR A 195 -10.33 12.95 -4.12
C THR A 195 -10.00 13.72 -2.85
N ASN A 196 -10.54 13.32 -1.70
CA ASN A 196 -10.32 13.97 -0.40
C ASN A 196 -9.57 13.03 0.55
N GLY A 197 -8.81 12.07 0.04
CA GLY A 197 -8.04 11.13 0.86
C GLY A 197 -6.67 10.84 0.27
N GLY A 198 -5.70 10.58 1.15
CA GLY A 198 -4.38 10.10 0.76
C GLY A 198 -3.72 9.27 1.86
N PRO A 199 -2.60 8.58 1.56
CA PRO A 199 -1.78 7.97 2.60
C PRO A 199 -1.16 9.07 3.49
N LEU A 200 -1.34 8.93 4.80
CA LEU A 200 -0.70 9.77 5.82
C LEU A 200 0.02 8.88 6.83
N CYS A 201 1.30 9.17 7.06
CA CYS A 201 2.10 8.38 8.01
C CYS A 201 1.69 8.69 9.46
N PRO A 202 1.90 7.77 10.41
CA PRO A 202 1.52 7.97 11.82
C PRO A 202 2.09 9.25 12.43
N ARG A 203 3.31 9.66 12.03
CA ARG A 203 3.93 10.92 12.44
C ARG A 203 3.07 12.12 12.04
N HIS A 204 2.75 12.25 10.76
CA HIS A 204 2.00 13.40 10.25
C HIS A 204 0.51 13.36 10.61
N ASP A 205 -0.07 12.17 10.79
CA ASP A 205 -1.41 12.01 11.35
C ASP A 205 -1.48 12.59 12.78
N ARG A 206 -0.49 12.31 13.63
CA ARG A 206 -0.39 12.92 14.97
C ARG A 206 -0.17 14.43 14.90
N THR A 207 0.69 14.91 14.00
CA THR A 207 0.93 16.36 13.80
C THR A 207 -0.35 17.07 13.39
N LYS A 208 -1.10 16.48 12.45
CA LYS A 208 -2.37 17.02 11.97
C LYS A 208 -3.43 17.07 13.07
N ASN A 209 -3.60 15.99 13.82
CA ASN A 209 -4.61 15.89 14.89
C ASN A 209 -4.29 16.75 16.12
N ARG A 210 -3.03 17.13 16.33
CA ARG A 210 -2.61 17.98 17.46
C ARG A 210 -2.59 19.47 17.13
N GLY A 211 -2.87 19.83 15.88
CA GLY A 211 -2.71 21.19 15.37
C GLY A 211 -1.24 21.51 15.09
N TYR A 212 -1.01 22.14 13.94
CA TYR A 212 0.25 22.77 13.55
C TYR A 212 0.04 24.27 13.44
#